data_AF-A0A975H136-F1
#
_entry.id   AF-A0A975H136-F1
#
_cell.length_a   1.000
_cell.length_b   1.000
_cell.length_c   1.000
_cell.angle_alpha   90.00
_cell.angle_beta   90.00
_cell.angle_gamma   90.00
#
_symmetry.space_group_name_H-M   'P 1'
#
loop_
_entity.id
_entity.type
_entity.pdbx_description
1 polymer ?
#
loop_
_entity_poly.entity_id
_entity_poly.type
_entity_poly.pdbx_seq_one_letter_code
_entity_poly.pdbx_strand_id
1 'polypeptide(L)'
;MTTNDVVTIGSNCIIKNGDRFFLLAEIEAKVPGVEIDPIVITRITEEQAEKLLAGGLHLCRILNQPPVAPPGFEVEFKCIFQDNCRAFQIFDVENGTDEAVLVRISLEKACQEVANGARRCTVISRPFV
;
A
#
# COMPACT_ATOMS: atom_id res chain seq x y z
N MET A 1 9.52 22.22 -15.58
CA MET A 1 9.38 21.31 -14.42
C MET A 1 10.74 20.69 -14.22
N THR A 2 11.50 21.11 -13.21
CA THR A 2 12.84 20.55 -12.97
C THR A 2 13.17 20.57 -11.49
N THR A 3 12.58 19.63 -10.77
CA THR A 3 13.22 18.93 -9.67
C THR A 3 12.86 17.46 -9.88
N ASN A 4 13.82 16.64 -10.33
CA ASN A 4 13.68 15.20 -10.15
C ASN A 4 13.91 15.00 -8.66
N ASP A 5 12.85 15.15 -7.87
CA ASP A 5 12.92 14.91 -6.45
C ASP A 5 13.40 13.48 -6.27
N VAL A 6 14.55 13.34 -5.60
CA VAL A 6 15.17 12.03 -5.36
C VAL A 6 14.26 11.16 -4.51
N VAL A 7 13.40 11.80 -3.71
CA VAL A 7 12.38 11.14 -2.89
C VAL A 7 11.00 11.71 -3.23
N THR A 8 10.07 10.86 -3.62
CA THR A 8 8.69 11.18 -3.97
C THR A 8 7.71 10.30 -3.19
N ILE A 9 6.41 10.60 -3.31
CA ILE A 9 5.34 9.70 -2.91
C ILE A 9 4.75 9.09 -4.17
N GLY A 10 4.77 7.76 -4.24
CA GLY A 10 4.15 6.99 -5.32
C GLY A 10 2.68 6.73 -5.03
N SER A 11 2.30 5.46 -5.13
CA SER A 11 0.96 4.97 -4.79
C SER A 11 0.49 5.42 -3.41
N ASN A 12 -0.70 6.02 -3.33
CA ASN A 12 -1.30 6.44 -2.06
C ASN A 12 -2.83 6.33 -2.06
N CYS A 13 -3.39 5.81 -0.95
CA CYS A 13 -4.83 5.59 -0.81
C CYS A 13 -5.22 5.34 0.66
N ILE A 14 -6.52 5.32 0.93
CA ILE A 14 -7.09 5.03 2.25
C ILE A 14 -7.55 3.57 2.32
N ILE A 15 -6.98 2.80 3.24
CA ILE A 15 -7.47 1.46 3.57
C ILE A 15 -8.60 1.59 4.59
N LYS A 16 -9.80 1.13 4.22
CA LYS A 16 -10.91 0.90 5.16
C LYS A 16 -10.97 -0.58 5.54
N ASN A 17 -10.63 -0.90 6.78
CA ASN A 17 -10.63 -2.26 7.32
C ASN A 17 -11.67 -2.42 8.45
N GLY A 18 -12.95 -2.51 8.09
CA GLY A 18 -14.04 -2.41 9.09
C GLY A 18 -14.11 -0.99 9.61
N ASP A 19 -14.06 -0.83 10.93
CA ASP A 19 -14.12 0.48 11.61
C ASP A 19 -12.73 1.10 11.83
N ARG A 20 -11.70 0.55 11.17
CA ARG A 20 -10.32 1.04 11.24
C ARG A 20 -9.88 1.58 9.89
N PHE A 21 -9.23 2.73 9.93
CA PHE A 21 -8.75 3.45 8.75
C PHE A 21 -7.24 3.57 8.78
N PHE A 22 -6.63 3.50 7.61
CA PHE A 22 -5.19 3.67 7.44
C PHE A 22 -4.90 4.46 6.17
N LEU A 23 -3.89 5.34 6.22
CA LEU A 23 -3.25 5.91 5.05
C LEU A 23 -2.15 4.96 4.60
N LEU A 24 -2.24 4.48 3.36
CA LEU A 24 -1.16 3.80 2.66
C LEU A 24 -0.44 4.84 1.80
N ALA A 25 0.87 4.90 1.91
CA ALA A 25 1.72 5.67 1.00
C ALA A 25 2.99 4.89 0.69
N GLU A 26 3.34 4.86 -0.59
CA GLU A 26 4.66 4.46 -1.05
C GLU A 26 5.62 5.63 -0.97
N ILE A 27 6.77 5.40 -0.37
CA ILE A 27 7.88 6.35 -0.43
C ILE A 27 8.80 5.84 -1.52
N GLU A 28 9.00 6.59 -2.59
CA GLU A 28 9.95 6.23 -3.64
C GLU A 28 11.22 7.05 -3.47
N ALA A 29 12.36 6.38 -3.45
CA ALA A 29 13.68 7.00 -3.50
C ALA A 29 14.50 6.35 -4.61
N LYS A 30 14.66 7.06 -5.72
CA LYS A 30 15.22 6.50 -6.98
C LYS A 30 16.34 7.38 -7.53
N VAL A 31 17.51 6.77 -7.74
CA VAL A 31 18.67 7.33 -8.47
C VAL A 31 19.34 6.20 -9.27
N PRO A 32 20.22 6.49 -10.26
CA PRO A 32 20.87 5.42 -11.01
C PRO A 32 21.59 4.40 -10.10
N GLY A 33 21.14 3.14 -10.16
CA GLY A 33 21.68 2.03 -9.37
C GLY A 33 21.11 1.86 -7.96
N VAL A 34 20.15 2.68 -7.53
CA VAL A 34 19.46 2.56 -6.24
C VAL A 34 17.97 2.82 -6.40
N GLU A 35 17.17 1.88 -5.92
CA GLU A 35 15.71 1.97 -5.85
C GLU A 35 15.26 1.48 -4.47
N ILE A 36 14.54 2.35 -3.76
CA ILE A 36 13.98 2.10 -2.44
C ILE A 36 12.54 2.61 -2.46
N ASP A 37 11.58 1.72 -2.31
CA ASP A 37 10.16 1.98 -2.55
C ASP A 37 9.23 1.37 -1.48
N PRO A 38 9.50 1.58 -0.17
CA PRO A 38 8.72 0.94 0.87
C PRO A 38 7.28 1.49 0.93
N ILE A 39 6.34 0.57 1.13
CA ILE A 39 4.99 0.91 1.60
C ILE A 39 4.99 1.17 3.12
N VAL A 40 4.50 2.35 3.50
CA VAL A 40 4.22 2.72 4.89
C VAL A 40 2.71 2.86 5.09
N ILE A 41 2.20 2.17 6.11
CA ILE A 41 0.78 2.17 6.47
C ILE A 41 0.61 2.86 7.81
N THR A 42 -0.07 3.99 7.83
CA THR A 42 -0.30 4.79 9.04
C THR A 42 -1.74 4.68 9.48
N ARG A 43 -2.00 4.24 10.71
CA ARG A 43 -3.35 4.25 11.28
C ARG A 43 -3.81 5.70 11.42
N ILE A 44 -5.03 5.97 10.98
CA ILE A 44 -5.67 7.29 11.09
C ILE A 44 -7.03 7.14 11.77
N THR A 45 -7.58 8.26 12.25
CA THR A 45 -8.96 8.31 12.74
C THR A 45 -9.95 8.29 11.58
N GLU A 46 -11.21 7.98 11.87
CA GLU A 46 -12.30 8.11 10.89
C GLU A 46 -12.41 9.54 10.37
N GLU A 47 -12.38 10.54 11.27
CA GLU A 47 -12.41 11.96 10.90
C GLU A 47 -11.25 12.35 9.97
N GLN A 48 -10.03 11.85 10.23
CA GLN A 48 -8.89 12.07 9.35
C GLN A 48 -9.11 11.43 7.98
N ALA A 49 -9.63 10.21 7.94
CA ALA A 49 -9.93 9.51 6.69
C ALA A 49 -10.96 10.28 5.87
N GLU A 50 -12.05 10.75 6.49
CA GLU A 50 -13.09 11.56 5.85
C GLU A 50 -12.52 12.84 5.24
N LYS A 51 -11.68 13.57 6.01
CA LYS A 51 -11.02 14.79 5.54
C LYS A 51 -10.07 14.53 4.37
N LEU A 52 -9.29 13.45 4.42
CA LEU A 52 -8.38 13.07 3.34
C LEU A 52 -9.13 12.66 2.08
N LEU A 53 -10.21 11.89 2.21
CA LEU A 53 -11.09 11.52 1.09
C LEU A 53 -11.74 12.76 0.47
N ALA A 54 -12.24 13.68 1.29
CA ALA A 54 -12.77 14.97 0.80
C ALA A 54 -11.68 15.85 0.14
N GLY A 55 -10.42 15.69 0.55
CA GLY A 55 -9.25 16.34 -0.04
C GLY A 55 -8.76 15.71 -1.34
N GLY A 56 -9.39 14.64 -1.82
CA GLY A 56 -9.10 14.02 -3.11
C GLY A 56 -8.36 12.68 -3.05
N LEU A 57 -8.02 12.17 -1.85
CA LEU A 57 -7.61 10.77 -1.74
C LEU A 57 -8.80 9.83 -2.02
N HIS A 58 -8.49 8.59 -2.35
CA HIS A 58 -9.48 7.56 -2.66
C HIS A 58 -9.28 6.34 -1.76
N LEU A 59 -10.28 5.47 -1.70
CA LEU A 59 -10.16 4.18 -1.02
C LEU A 59 -9.29 3.24 -1.85
N CYS A 60 -8.39 2.51 -1.19
CA CYS A 60 -7.59 1.50 -1.86
C CYS A 60 -8.48 0.42 -2.46
N ARG A 61 -8.13 -0.04 -3.67
CA ARG A 61 -8.84 -1.13 -4.31
C ARG A 61 -8.52 -2.46 -3.60
N ILE A 62 -9.57 -3.22 -3.29
CA ILE A 62 -9.43 -4.53 -2.65
C ILE A 62 -9.96 -5.62 -3.59
N LEU A 63 -9.12 -6.61 -3.89
CA LEU A 63 -9.42 -7.76 -4.73
C LEU A 63 -9.38 -9.07 -3.91
N ASN A 64 -9.97 -10.12 -4.47
CA ASN A 64 -9.91 -11.48 -3.92
C ASN A 64 -8.87 -12.36 -4.62
N GLN A 65 -8.26 -11.86 -5.69
CA GLN A 65 -7.24 -12.54 -6.47
C GLN A 65 -6.15 -11.52 -6.87
N PRO A 66 -4.89 -11.96 -7.02
CA PRO A 66 -3.83 -11.10 -7.52
C PRO A 66 -4.21 -10.43 -8.84
N PRO A 67 -3.87 -9.14 -9.04
CA PRO A 67 -4.08 -8.49 -10.32
C PRO A 67 -3.24 -9.21 -11.39
N VAL A 68 -3.83 -9.43 -12.56
CA VAL A 68 -3.10 -9.90 -13.74
C VAL A 68 -2.62 -8.67 -14.48
N ALA A 69 -1.31 -8.57 -14.76
CA ALA A 69 -0.74 -7.48 -15.52
C ALA A 69 -1.38 -7.41 -16.93
N PRO A 70 -2.17 -6.37 -17.25
CA PRO A 70 -2.58 -6.15 -18.62
C PRO A 70 -1.36 -5.81 -19.49
N PRO A 71 -1.46 -5.90 -20.83
CA PRO A 71 -0.37 -5.49 -21.71
C PRO A 71 0.08 -4.04 -21.42
N GLY A 72 1.37 -3.86 -21.14
CA GLY A 72 1.96 -2.56 -20.80
C GLY A 72 1.95 -2.21 -19.31
N PHE A 73 1.44 -3.08 -18.44
CA PHE A 73 1.50 -2.88 -16.99
C PHE A 73 2.58 -3.71 -16.32
N GLU A 74 3.14 -3.18 -15.26
CA GLU A 74 3.95 -3.91 -14.29
C GLU A 74 3.12 -4.17 -13.04
N VAL A 75 3.28 -5.37 -12.46
CA VAL A 75 2.61 -5.77 -11.22
C VAL A 75 3.68 -6.29 -10.27
N GLU A 76 3.99 -5.50 -9.25
CA GLU A 76 5.01 -5.81 -8.26
C GLU A 76 4.39 -6.12 -6.90
N PHE A 77 4.78 -7.23 -6.28
CA PHE A 77 4.44 -7.50 -4.89
C PHE A 77 5.34 -6.66 -3.96
N LYS A 78 4.73 -5.80 -3.12
CA LYS A 78 5.48 -4.94 -2.19
C LYS A 78 5.62 -5.55 -0.79
N CYS A 79 4.50 -5.91 -0.14
CA CYS A 79 4.51 -6.44 1.23
C CYS A 79 3.18 -7.06 1.68
N ILE A 80 3.19 -7.71 2.85
CA ILE A 80 2.00 -8.25 3.54
C ILE A 80 1.58 -7.30 4.67
N PHE A 81 0.32 -6.86 4.62
CA PHE A 81 -0.35 -6.09 5.66
C PHE A 81 -1.29 -6.99 6.46
N GLN A 82 -1.16 -7.01 7.79
CA GLN A 82 -2.03 -7.76 8.70
C GLN A 82 -2.64 -6.81 9.71
N ASP A 83 -3.97 -6.81 9.83
CA ASP A 83 -4.69 -6.02 10.82
C ASP A 83 -6.04 -6.65 11.21
N ASN A 84 -6.30 -6.70 12.52
CA ASN A 84 -7.55 -7.19 13.12
C ASN A 84 -8.07 -8.49 12.48
N CYS A 85 -7.25 -9.54 12.52
CA CYS A 85 -7.54 -10.86 11.95
C CYS A 85 -7.80 -10.89 10.43
N ARG A 86 -7.41 -9.84 9.70
CA ARG A 86 -7.43 -9.79 8.24
C ARG A 86 -6.01 -9.60 7.72
N ALA A 87 -5.74 -10.15 6.55
CA ALA A 87 -4.46 -10.02 5.88
C ALA A 87 -4.64 -9.69 4.40
N PHE A 88 -3.69 -8.92 3.89
CA PHE A 88 -3.65 -8.47 2.51
C PHE A 88 -2.22 -8.58 1.99
N GLN A 89 -2.06 -9.07 0.76
CA GLN A 89 -0.88 -8.78 -0.05
C GLN A 89 -1.09 -7.42 -0.70
N ILE A 90 -0.08 -6.57 -0.72
CA ILE A 90 -0.12 -5.28 -1.42
C ILE A 90 0.73 -5.41 -2.67
N PHE A 91 0.09 -5.09 -3.79
CA PHE A 91 0.73 -4.98 -5.08
C PHE A 91 0.73 -3.52 -5.50
N ASP A 92 1.80 -3.12 -6.16
CA ASP A 92 1.81 -1.91 -6.96
C ASP A 92 1.56 -2.30 -8.41
N VAL A 93 0.67 -1.55 -9.06
CA VAL A 93 0.21 -1.83 -10.41
C VAL A 93 0.42 -0.57 -11.24
N GLU A 94 1.44 -0.59 -12.10
CA GLU A 94 1.88 0.59 -12.83
C GLU A 94 1.56 0.48 -14.33
N ASN A 95 1.05 1.55 -14.93
CA ASN A 95 1.03 1.80 -16.39
C ASN A 95 1.16 3.30 -16.67
N GLY A 96 2.26 3.89 -16.20
CA GLY A 96 2.48 5.34 -16.23
C GLY A 96 1.72 6.13 -15.15
N THR A 97 1.01 5.43 -14.27
CA THR A 97 0.44 5.91 -12.99
C THR A 97 0.46 4.74 -12.01
N ASP A 98 0.81 5.02 -10.75
CA ASP A 98 1.00 4.02 -9.70
C ASP A 98 -0.33 3.80 -8.96
N GLU A 99 -0.76 2.53 -8.84
CA GLU A 99 -1.94 2.12 -8.07
C GLU A 99 -1.60 0.99 -7.09
N ALA A 100 -1.74 1.26 -5.79
CA ALA A 100 -1.68 0.23 -4.76
C ALA A 100 -2.98 -0.60 -4.72
N VAL A 101 -2.86 -1.90 -4.96
CA VAL A 101 -3.94 -2.89 -4.91
C VAL A 101 -3.75 -3.86 -3.76
N LEU A 102 -4.78 -4.00 -2.92
CA LEU A 102 -4.81 -4.95 -1.81
C LEU A 102 -5.49 -6.24 -2.23
N VAL A 103 -4.84 -7.38 -2.02
CA VAL A 103 -5.39 -8.72 -2.31
C VAL A 103 -5.64 -9.44 -1.00
N ARG A 104 -6.90 -9.77 -0.72
CA ARG A 104 -7.27 -10.50 0.51
C ARG A 104 -6.63 -11.89 0.50
N ILE A 105 -6.00 -12.23 1.63
CA ILE A 105 -5.47 -13.58 1.89
C ILE A 105 -5.87 -14.05 3.29
N SER A 106 -5.84 -15.37 3.52
CA SER A 106 -6.04 -15.91 4.86
C SER A 106 -4.87 -15.54 5.78
N LEU A 107 -5.11 -15.50 7.08
CA LEU A 107 -4.05 -15.29 8.07
C LEU A 107 -2.98 -16.39 8.00
N GLU A 108 -3.41 -17.63 7.77
CA GLU A 108 -2.50 -18.77 7.59
C GLU A 108 -1.55 -18.55 6.42
N LYS A 109 -2.10 -18.17 5.25
CA LYS A 109 -1.30 -17.85 4.06
C LYS A 109 -0.36 -16.69 4.32
N ALA A 110 -0.82 -15.63 4.99
CA ALA A 110 0.02 -14.49 5.34
C ALA A 110 1.20 -14.90 6.23
N CYS A 111 0.94 -15.70 7.27
CA CYS A 111 1.97 -16.20 8.16
C CYS A 111 2.97 -17.11 7.42
N GLN A 112 2.48 -17.99 6.53
CA GLN A 112 3.31 -18.87 5.73
C GLN A 112 4.22 -18.08 4.77
N GLU A 113 3.68 -17.10 4.05
CA GLU A 113 4.45 -16.27 3.13
C GLU A 113 5.52 -15.46 3.85
N VAL A 114 5.19 -14.86 5.01
CA VAL A 114 6.19 -14.17 5.82
C VAL A 114 7.25 -15.14 6.34
N ALA A 115 6.86 -16.34 6.77
CA ALA A 115 7.83 -17.36 7.20
C ALA A 115 8.76 -17.79 6.05
N ASN A 116 8.28 -17.71 4.80
CA ASN A 116 9.05 -17.96 3.58
C ASN A 116 9.83 -16.73 3.10
N GLY A 117 9.86 -15.63 3.86
CA GLY A 117 10.67 -14.45 3.56
C GLY A 117 9.92 -13.28 2.93
N ALA A 118 8.60 -13.36 2.75
CA ALA A 118 7.83 -12.21 2.28
C ALA A 118 7.90 -11.04 3.28
N ARG A 119 8.07 -9.82 2.75
CA ARG A 119 8.20 -8.60 3.55
C ARG A 119 6.88 -8.29 4.27
N ARG A 120 6.94 -7.95 5.56
CA ARG A 120 5.81 -7.32 6.27
C ARG A 120 5.80 -5.81 5.99
N CYS A 121 4.63 -5.23 5.76
CA CYS A 121 4.52 -3.78 5.60
C CYS A 121 4.89 -3.08 6.90
N THR A 122 5.46 -1.87 6.78
CA THR A 122 5.72 -1.03 7.96
C THR A 122 4.41 -0.38 8.39
N VAL A 123 4.01 -0.57 9.65
CA VAL A 123 2.74 -0.06 10.18
C VAL A 123 2.97 0.87 11.36
N ILE A 124 2.56 2.13 11.22
CA ILE A 124 2.45 3.08 12.34
C ILE A 124 1.07 2.88 12.97
N SER A 125 1.02 2.15 14.08
CA SER A 125 -0.23 1.62 14.64
C SER A 125 -1.02 2.60 15.52
N ARG A 126 -0.41 3.73 15.92
CA ARG A 126 -1.04 4.79 16.71
C ARG A 126 -1.38 5.98 15.79
N PRO A 127 -2.64 6.45 15.79
CA PRO A 127 -2.99 7.67 15.06
C PRO A 127 -2.27 8.88 15.62
N PHE A 128 -1.96 9.83 14.74
CA PHE A 128 -1.54 11.18 15.12
C PHE A 128 -2.79 11.95 15.53
N VAL A 129 -2.90 12.37 16.79
CA VAL A 129 -4.04 13.09 17.36
C VAL A 129 -3.59 14.41 17.95
#